data_AF-Q71R52-F1
#
_entry.id   AF-Q71R52-F1
#
_cell.length_a   1.000
_cell.length_b   1.000
_cell.length_c   1.000
_cell.angle_alpha   90.00
_cell.angle_beta   90.00
_cell.angle_gamma   90.00
#
_symmetry.space_group_name_H-M   'P 1'
#
loop_
_entity.id
_entity.type
_entity.pdbx_description
1 polymer ?
#
loop_
_entity_poly.entity_id
_entity_poly.type
_entity_poly.pdbx_seq_one_letter_code
_entity_poly.pdbx_strand_id
1 'polypeptide(L)'
;MMISSSLLLKIGAAPFHFWFPEVMSSSSWSNCLTLMTWQKIAPMMVLSYCIQMNTIMFLITILSIIIGALGGLNQTSLRQIM
;
A
#
# COMPACT_ATOMS: atom_id res chain seq x y z
N MET A 1 -4.52 -16.18 -7.41
CA MET A 1 -3.76 -15.82 -6.20
C MET A 1 -2.40 -15.18 -6.48
N MET A 2 -1.55 -15.73 -7.36
CA MET A 2 -0.23 -15.09 -7.63
C MET A 2 -0.35 -13.67 -8.21
N ILE A 3 -1.30 -13.46 -9.14
CA ILE A 3 -1.52 -12.12 -9.71
C ILE A 3 -1.97 -11.15 -8.62
N SER A 4 -2.96 -11.53 -7.79
CA SER A 4 -3.42 -10.69 -6.68
C SER A 4 -2.31 -10.40 -5.67
N SER A 5 -1.47 -11.37 -5.27
CA SER A 5 -0.36 -11.10 -4.35
C SER A 5 0.67 -10.14 -4.93
N SER A 6 0.99 -10.26 -6.23
CA SER A 6 1.93 -9.36 -6.90
C SER A 6 1.40 -7.91 -6.98
N LEU A 7 0.11 -7.75 -7.26
CA LEU A 7 -0.54 -6.43 -7.30
C LEU A 7 -0.62 -5.81 -5.90
N LEU A 8 -0.92 -6.61 -4.88
CA LEU A 8 -0.95 -6.14 -3.48
C LEU A 8 0.42 -5.69 -2.99
N LEU A 9 1.50 -6.38 -3.39
CA LEU A 9 2.86 -5.93 -3.12
C LEU A 9 3.14 -4.59 -3.79
N LYS A 10 2.77 -4.41 -5.06
CA LYS A 10 2.98 -3.16 -5.80
C LYS A 10 2.16 -1.99 -5.23
N ILE A 11 0.96 -2.26 -4.71
CA ILE A 11 0.14 -1.27 -3.99
C ILE A 11 0.65 -1.04 -2.57
N GLY A 12 1.50 -1.90 -2.01
CA GLY A 12 1.98 -1.77 -0.63
C GLY A 12 0.89 -2.07 0.41
N ALA A 13 -0.05 -2.97 0.10
CA ALA A 13 -1.04 -3.43 1.08
C ALA A 13 -0.41 -4.41 2.07
N ALA A 14 -0.88 -4.44 3.32
CA ALA A 14 -0.41 -5.41 4.30
C ALA A 14 -0.69 -6.87 3.83
N PRO A 15 0.23 -7.83 4.08
CA PRO A 15 1.48 -7.72 4.84
C PRO A 15 2.67 -7.12 4.05
N PHE A 16 2.53 -6.82 2.77
CA PHE A 16 3.62 -6.38 1.88
C PHE A 16 3.89 -4.86 1.91
N HIS A 17 3.61 -4.19 3.03
CA HIS A 17 3.60 -2.73 3.15
C HIS A 17 4.96 -2.13 3.58
N PHE A 18 5.88 -2.94 4.11
CA PHE A 18 7.11 -2.46 4.77
C PHE A 18 8.03 -1.62 3.88
N TRP A 19 8.06 -1.88 2.57
CA TRP A 19 8.89 -1.11 1.65
C TRP A 19 8.41 0.34 1.49
N PHE A 20 7.11 0.60 1.70
CA PHE A 20 6.51 1.89 1.40
C PHE A 20 7.01 2.99 2.35
N PRO A 21 6.93 2.86 3.70
CA PRO A 21 7.44 3.88 4.62
C PRO A 21 8.95 4.15 4.49
N GLU A 22 9.76 3.15 4.16
CA GLU A 22 11.22 3.29 3.98
C GLU A 22 11.56 4.07 2.70
N VAL A 23 10.84 3.82 1.61
CA VAL A 23 10.98 4.59 0.37
C VAL A 23 10.45 6.02 0.56
N MET A 24 9.41 6.19 1.37
CA MET A 24 8.88 7.51 1.67
C MET A 24 9.86 8.39 2.45
N SER A 25 10.58 7.84 3.42
CA SER A 25 11.52 8.62 4.24
C SER A 25 12.78 9.06 3.47
N SER A 26 13.21 8.27 2.49
CA SER A 26 14.42 8.48 1.71
C SER A 26 14.23 9.30 0.43
N SER A 27 12.99 9.53 -0.01
CA SER A 27 12.68 10.22 -1.27
C SER A 27 12.32 11.70 -1.12
N SER A 28 12.47 12.48 -2.20
CA SER A 28 12.04 13.88 -2.26
C SER A 28 10.51 14.00 -2.31
N TRP A 29 9.96 15.16 -1.91
CA TRP A 29 8.52 15.41 -1.91
C TRP A 29 7.84 15.22 -3.27
N SER A 30 8.51 15.57 -4.37
CA SER A 30 7.98 15.32 -5.73
C SER A 30 7.80 13.82 -5.98
N ASN A 31 8.80 13.03 -5.60
CA ASN A 31 8.79 11.59 -5.79
C ASN A 31 7.76 10.94 -4.85
N CYS A 32 7.67 11.42 -3.61
CA CYS A 32 6.65 11.05 -2.65
C CYS A 32 5.25 11.18 -3.26
N LEU A 33 4.95 12.34 -3.84
CA LEU A 33 3.64 12.63 -4.43
C LEU A 33 3.34 11.71 -5.62
N THR A 34 4.31 11.47 -6.51
CA THR A 34 4.14 10.52 -7.62
C THR A 34 3.92 9.09 -7.16
N LEU A 35 4.54 8.69 -6.05
CA LEU A 35 4.47 7.33 -5.53
C LEU A 35 3.14 7.07 -4.79
N MET A 36 2.61 8.07 -4.09
CA MET A 36 1.28 7.99 -3.45
C MET A 36 0.13 8.01 -4.45
N THR A 37 0.28 8.75 -5.57
CA THR A 37 -0.83 9.00 -6.50
C THR A 37 -0.67 8.19 -7.78
N TRP A 38 0.26 8.58 -8.64
CA TRP A 38 0.40 8.07 -10.01
C TRP A 38 0.69 6.57 -10.04
N GLN A 39 1.58 6.08 -9.16
CA GLN A 39 1.95 4.67 -9.10
C GLN A 39 0.82 3.74 -8.61
N LYS A 40 -0.22 4.27 -7.96
CA LYS A 40 -1.36 3.46 -7.47
C LYS A 40 -2.43 3.24 -8.55
N ILE A 41 -2.54 4.13 -9.54
CA ILE A 41 -3.63 4.11 -10.53
C ILE A 41 -3.62 2.82 -11.35
N ALA A 42 -2.50 2.50 -12.03
CA ALA A 42 -2.44 1.33 -12.90
C ALA A 42 -2.63 0.00 -12.14
N PRO A 43 -1.98 -0.25 -10.99
CA PRO A 43 -2.24 -1.45 -10.20
C PRO A 43 -3.69 -1.56 -9.72
N MET A 44 -4.32 -0.46 -9.30
CA MET A 44 -5.74 -0.49 -8.88
C MET A 44 -6.70 -0.79 -10.04
N MET A 45 -6.41 -0.27 -11.24
CA MET A 45 -7.18 -0.62 -12.44
C MET A 45 -7.07 -2.11 -12.77
N VAL A 46 -5.87 -2.70 -12.72
CA VAL A 46 -5.73 -4.15 -12.96
C VAL A 46 -6.38 -4.96 -11.84
N LEU A 47 -6.26 -4.50 -10.60
CA LEU A 47 -6.89 -5.14 -9.45
C LEU A 47 -8.41 -5.19 -9.62
N SER A 48 -9.07 -4.12 -10.09
CA SER A 48 -10.53 -4.08 -10.27
C SER A 48 -11.05 -5.12 -11.27
N TYR A 49 -10.29 -5.45 -12.31
CA TYR A 49 -10.64 -6.51 -13.26
C TYR A 49 -10.38 -7.93 -12.74
N CYS A 50 -9.41 -8.08 -11.83
CA CYS A 50 -8.97 -9.39 -11.34
C CYS A 50 -9.47 -9.74 -9.92
N ILE A 51 -10.16 -8.82 -9.24
CA ILE A 51 -10.63 -9.05 -7.87
C ILE A 51 -11.71 -10.13 -7.86
N GLN A 52 -11.47 -11.13 -7.03
CA GLN A 52 -12.50 -12.01 -6.49
C GLN A 52 -12.61 -11.71 -5.00
N MET A 53 -13.83 -11.45 -4.52
CA MET A 53 -14.12 -11.14 -3.11
C MET A 53 -14.05 -12.39 -2.25
N ASN A 54 -12.85 -12.95 -2.12
CA ASN A 54 -12.57 -14.13 -1.32
C ASN A 54 -12.13 -13.71 0.10
N THR A 55 -12.17 -14.66 1.04
CA THR A 55 -11.75 -14.47 2.44
C THR A 55 -10.35 -13.83 2.57
N ILE A 56 -9.44 -14.15 1.66
CA ILE A 56 -8.08 -13.58 1.64
C ILE A 56 -8.08 -12.08 1.37
N MET A 57 -8.89 -11.59 0.42
CA MET A 57 -8.98 -10.16 0.15
C MET A 57 -9.56 -9.40 1.35
N PHE A 58 -10.55 -9.97 2.03
CA PHE A 58 -11.09 -9.41 3.28
C PHE A 58 -10.04 -9.38 4.41
N LEU A 59 -9.24 -10.43 4.54
CA LEU A 59 -8.18 -10.48 5.54
C LEU A 59 -7.11 -9.39 5.27
N ILE A 60 -6.72 -9.22 4.01
CA ILE A 60 -5.76 -8.19 3.60
C ILE A 60 -6.29 -6.78 3.87
N THR A 61 -7.56 -6.50 3.57
CA THR A 61 -8.13 -5.17 3.84
C THR A 61 -8.17 -4.87 5.33
N ILE A 62 -8.62 -5.81 6.17
CA ILE A 62 -8.64 -5.64 7.63
C ILE A 62 -7.20 -5.43 8.17
N LEU A 63 -6.25 -6.25 7.74
CA LEU A 63 -4.84 -6.11 8.13
C LEU A 63 -4.27 -4.75 7.72
N SER A 64 -4.56 -4.29 6.51
CA SER A 64 -4.07 -3.00 6.00
C SER A 64 -4.58 -1.83 6.84
N ILE A 65 -5.82 -1.88 7.30
CA ILE A 65 -6.42 -0.85 8.15
C ILE A 65 -5.74 -0.84 9.52
N ILE A 66 -5.63 -2.01 10.17
CA ILE A 66 -5.05 -2.11 11.52
C ILE A 66 -3.59 -1.68 11.52
N ILE A 67 -2.80 -2.18 10.56
CA ILE A 67 -1.37 -1.90 10.48
C ILE A 67 -1.13 -0.45 10.08
N GLY A 68 -1.92 0.11 9.15
CA GLY A 68 -1.84 1.53 8.79
C GLY A 68 -2.14 2.44 9.96
N ALA A 69 -3.22 2.16 10.70
CA ALA A 69 -3.62 2.96 11.86
C ALA A 69 -2.57 2.91 12.98
N LEU A 70 -2.14 1.71 13.38
CA LEU A 70 -1.13 1.55 14.44
C LEU A 70 0.25 2.07 14.01
N GLY A 71 0.62 1.83 12.74
CA GLY A 71 1.89 2.29 12.17
C GLY A 71 2.00 3.81 12.14
N GLY A 72 0.92 4.51 11.77
CA GLY A 72 0.90 5.97 11.67
C GLY A 72 1.00 6.69 13.03
N LEU A 73 0.47 6.10 14.11
CA LEU A 73 0.46 6.73 15.44
C LEU A 73 1.86 6.99 16.01
N ASN A 74 2.86 6.20 15.60
CA ASN A 74 4.23 6.29 16.12
C ASN A 74 5.22 6.95 15.14
N GLN A 75 4.72 7.60 14.08
CA GLN A 75 5.57 8.29 13.11
C GLN A 75 5.62 9.78 13.41
N THR A 76 6.83 10.35 13.43
CA THR A 76 7.04 11.79 13.59
C THR A 76 7.21 12.50 12.24
N SER A 77 7.63 11.77 11.20
CA SER A 77 7.85 12.36 9.88
C SER A 77 6.57 12.38 9.07
N LEU A 78 6.21 13.55 8.52
CA LEU A 78 5.03 13.70 7.67
C LEU A 78 5.05 12.76 6.46
N ARG A 79 6.24 12.49 5.92
CA ARG A 79 6.40 11.60 4.76
C ARG A 79 6.06 10.14 5.07
N GLN A 80 6.27 9.67 6.30
CA GLN A 80 5.93 8.29 6.68
C GLN A 80 4.49 8.13 7.16
N ILE A 81 3.86 9.24 7.60
CA ILE A 81 2.44 9.27 7.96
C ILE A 81 1.57 9.20 6.71
N MET A 82 1.97 9.92 5.66
CA MET A 82 1.31 9.91 4.35
C MET A 82 1.58 8.61 3.58
#